data_AF-A0AB36YUZ9-F1
#
_entry.id   AF-A0AB36YUZ9-F1
#
_cell.length_a   1.000
_cell.length_b   1.000
_cell.length_c   1.000
_cell.angle_alpha   90.00
_cell.angle_beta   90.00
_cell.angle_gamma   90.00
#
_symmetry.space_group_name_H-M   'P 1'
#
loop_
_entity.id
_entity.type
_entity.pdbx_description
1 polymer ?
#
loop_
_entity_poly.entity_id
_entity_poly.type
_entity_poly.pdbx_seq_one_letter_code
_entity_poly.pdbx_strand_id
1 'polypeptide(L)'
;MKNSSSRAGAILVIGAASLFVAGCAQNPDVRDSHDYTAGTTVKSPPAYLGCVKGELQGNVKTYEVEGDNAVRLFVESTDPDKAEGLVELRGTGSERHFTAYQRDAWYDHGRLLDAALMCSKA
;
A
#
# COMPACT_ATOMS: atom_id res chain seq x y z
N MET A 1 80.39 4.45 0.96
CA MET A 1 79.78 5.25 2.04
C MET A 1 78.28 5.01 2.00
N LYS A 2 77.73 4.49 3.10
CA LYS A 2 76.40 4.72 3.72
C LYS A 2 75.26 5.31 2.87
N ASN A 3 73.98 4.99 3.03
CA ASN A 3 73.18 3.94 3.69
C ASN A 3 71.71 4.35 3.44
N SER A 4 70.79 3.39 3.55
CA SER A 4 69.40 3.56 3.98
C SER A 4 68.41 4.34 3.08
N SER A 5 67.38 3.64 2.62
CA SER A 5 66.03 4.21 2.53
C SER A 5 65.01 3.28 3.19
N SER A 6 64.15 3.91 3.98
CA SER A 6 63.27 3.35 5.01
C SER A 6 62.18 2.43 4.46
N ARG A 7 61.93 1.32 5.15
CA ARG A 7 60.68 0.56 5.06
C ARG A 7 59.60 1.32 5.82
N ALA A 8 58.79 2.11 5.11
CA ALA A 8 57.57 2.69 5.66
C ALA A 8 56.56 1.55 5.89
N GLY A 9 56.37 1.18 7.16
CA GLY A 9 55.32 0.26 7.58
C GLY A 9 53.97 0.95 7.47
N ALA A 10 53.14 0.52 6.52
CA ALA A 10 51.76 0.95 6.42
C ALA A 10 50.90 0.12 7.37
N ILE A 11 50.57 0.68 8.54
CA ILE A 11 49.49 0.17 9.39
C ILE A 11 48.19 0.64 8.76
N LEU A 12 47.53 -0.24 7.99
CA LEU A 12 46.17 0.00 7.51
C LEU A 12 45.19 -0.41 8.61
N VAL A 13 44.62 0.62 9.23
CA VAL A 13 43.50 0.55 10.19
C VAL A 13 42.29 -0.08 9.48
N ILE A 14 41.88 -1.26 9.92
CA ILE A 14 40.64 -1.90 9.48
C ILE A 14 39.49 -1.16 10.18
N GLY A 15 38.95 -0.15 9.51
CA GLY A 15 37.71 0.52 9.92
C GLY A 15 36.52 -0.41 9.65
N ALA A 16 35.96 -1.00 10.70
CA ALA A 16 34.71 -1.75 10.61
C ALA A 16 33.57 -0.77 10.29
N ALA A 17 33.14 -0.73 9.03
CA ALA A 17 31.93 -0.04 8.62
C ALA A 17 30.72 -0.82 9.15
N SER A 18 30.18 -0.38 10.28
CA SER A 18 28.88 -0.83 10.78
C SER A 18 27.79 -0.32 9.81
N LEU A 19 27.51 -1.09 8.76
CA LEU A 19 26.34 -0.89 7.92
C LEU A 19 25.11 -1.15 8.80
N PHE A 20 24.49 -0.08 9.27
CA PHE A 20 23.16 -0.13 9.86
C PHE A 20 22.21 -0.61 8.76
N VAL A 21 21.89 -1.90 8.78
CA VAL A 21 20.72 -2.43 8.07
C VAL A 21 19.51 -1.92 8.85
N ALA A 22 19.12 -0.67 8.61
CA ALA A 22 17.77 -0.24 8.93
C ALA A 22 16.86 -1.10 8.04
N GLY A 23 16.27 -2.14 8.63
CA GLY A 23 15.38 -3.03 7.91
C GLY A 23 14.26 -2.20 7.28
N CYS A 24 14.15 -2.25 5.96
CA CYS A 24 12.99 -1.74 5.25
C CYS A 24 11.75 -2.34 5.93
N ALA A 25 10.77 -1.51 6.29
CA ALA A 25 9.51 -1.97 6.83
C ALA A 25 8.99 -3.08 5.91
N GLN A 26 8.96 -4.32 6.41
CA GLN A 26 8.76 -5.50 5.56
C GLN A 26 7.31 -5.59 5.05
N ASN A 27 6.42 -4.76 5.60
CA ASN A 27 5.07 -4.57 5.09
C ASN A 27 4.69 -3.09 5.24
N PRO A 28 4.92 -2.25 4.20
CA PRO A 28 4.52 -0.84 4.25
C PRO A 28 2.98 -0.70 4.27
N ASP A 29 2.45 0.48 4.53
CA ASP A 29 1.00 0.74 4.49
C ASP A 29 0.46 0.29 3.11
N VAL A 30 -0.73 -0.33 3.05
CA VAL A 30 -1.35 -0.74 1.77
C VAL A 30 -1.48 0.42 0.78
N ARG A 31 -1.55 1.66 1.27
CA ARG A 31 -1.54 2.89 0.46
C ARG A 31 -0.22 3.17 -0.24
N ASP A 32 0.88 2.59 0.25
CA ASP A 32 2.20 2.67 -0.38
C ASP A 32 2.35 1.66 -1.53
N SER A 33 1.32 0.84 -1.80
CA SER A 33 1.32 -0.06 -2.95
C SER A 33 1.44 0.72 -4.26
N HIS A 34 2.24 0.19 -5.18
CA HIS A 34 2.34 0.72 -6.54
C HIS A 34 1.03 0.53 -7.33
N ASP A 35 0.27 -0.50 -6.97
CA ASP A 35 -0.95 -0.89 -7.66
C ASP A 35 -2.17 -0.23 -7.01
N TYR A 36 -2.66 0.82 -7.66
CA TYR A 36 -3.87 1.51 -7.26
C TYR A 36 -4.68 1.97 -8.48
N THR A 37 -5.97 2.21 -8.26
CA THR A 37 -6.84 2.88 -9.23
C THR A 37 -7.65 3.97 -8.53
N ALA A 38 -7.98 5.03 -9.24
CA ALA A 38 -8.74 6.15 -8.70
C ALA A 38 -9.72 6.70 -9.73
N GLY A 39 -10.78 7.34 -9.24
CA GLY A 39 -11.78 7.97 -10.08
C GLY A 39 -12.86 8.67 -9.29
N THR A 40 -13.98 8.95 -9.95
CA THR A 40 -15.18 9.48 -9.30
C THR A 40 -16.37 8.54 -9.46
N THR A 41 -17.32 8.64 -8.55
CA THR A 41 -18.61 7.98 -8.65
C THR A 41 -19.72 8.89 -8.11
N VAL A 42 -20.89 8.81 -8.72
CA VAL A 42 -22.11 9.48 -8.25
C VAL A 42 -22.91 8.62 -7.25
N LYS A 43 -22.47 7.39 -7.01
CA LYS A 43 -23.12 6.47 -6.07
C LYS A 43 -22.96 6.96 -4.63
N SER A 44 -23.94 6.60 -3.80
CA SER A 44 -23.82 6.75 -2.36
C SER A 44 -22.77 5.76 -1.81
N PRO A 45 -22.14 6.06 -0.66
CA PRO A 45 -21.16 5.14 -0.06
C PRO A 45 -21.65 3.69 0.10
N PRO A 46 -22.85 3.41 0.66
CA PRO A 46 -23.29 2.03 0.79
C PRO A 46 -23.56 1.34 -0.56
N ALA A 47 -23.99 2.10 -1.59
CA ALA A 47 -24.20 1.52 -2.92
C ALA A 47 -22.88 1.19 -3.62
N TYR A 48 -21.90 2.08 -3.53
CA TYR A 48 -20.58 1.87 -4.13
C TYR A 48 -19.81 0.76 -3.41
N LEU A 49 -19.64 0.85 -2.09
CA LEU A 49 -18.89 -0.14 -1.32
C LEU A 49 -19.60 -1.49 -1.25
N GLY A 50 -20.94 -1.50 -1.25
CA GLY A 50 -21.73 -2.73 -1.37
C GLY A 50 -21.50 -3.45 -2.69
N CYS A 51 -21.42 -2.72 -3.80
CA CYS A 51 -21.04 -3.29 -5.10
C CYS A 51 -19.63 -3.89 -5.04
N VAL A 52 -18.65 -3.12 -4.55
CA VAL A 52 -17.25 -3.61 -4.46
C VAL A 52 -17.16 -4.87 -3.61
N LYS A 53 -17.83 -4.91 -2.45
CA LYS A 53 -17.90 -6.12 -1.61
C LYS A 53 -18.50 -7.32 -2.33
N GLY A 54 -19.53 -7.10 -3.15
CA GLY A 54 -20.20 -8.16 -3.91
C GLY A 54 -19.33 -8.79 -5.00
N GLU A 55 -18.39 -8.03 -5.55
CA GLU A 55 -17.43 -8.51 -6.56
C GLU A 55 -16.23 -9.24 -5.96
N LEU A 56 -15.97 -9.06 -4.66
CA LEU A 56 -14.94 -9.82 -3.95
C LEU A 56 -15.41 -11.26 -3.72
N GLN A 57 -14.46 -12.21 -3.67
CA GLN A 57 -14.79 -13.62 -3.43
C GLN A 57 -15.51 -13.79 -2.08
N GLY A 58 -16.48 -14.72 -2.01
CA GLY A 58 -17.41 -14.85 -0.89
C GLY A 58 -16.81 -15.21 0.48
N ASN A 59 -15.51 -15.50 0.55
CA ASN A 59 -14.76 -15.80 1.77
C ASN A 59 -13.79 -14.69 2.21
N VAL A 60 -13.71 -13.60 1.46
CA VAL A 60 -12.83 -12.46 1.77
C VAL A 60 -13.45 -11.63 2.89
N LYS A 61 -12.68 -11.35 3.95
CA LYS A 61 -13.15 -10.52 5.06
C LYS A 61 -13.04 -9.06 4.67
N THR A 62 -14.10 -8.30 4.91
CA THR A 62 -14.11 -6.86 4.68
C THR A 62 -14.59 -6.09 5.90
N TYR A 63 -14.02 -4.91 6.09
CA TYR A 63 -14.30 -4.05 7.23
C TYR A 63 -14.53 -2.63 6.74
N GLU A 64 -15.70 -2.06 7.04
CA GLU A 64 -15.96 -0.65 6.76
C GLU A 64 -15.61 0.19 7.99
N VAL A 65 -14.82 1.24 7.77
CA VAL A 65 -14.39 2.20 8.78
C VAL A 65 -14.72 3.60 8.27
N GLU A 66 -15.59 4.30 8.98
CA GLU A 66 -15.91 5.70 8.72
C GLU A 66 -14.99 6.61 9.53
N GLY A 67 -14.46 7.66 8.90
CA GLY A 67 -13.60 8.64 9.56
C GLY A 67 -12.98 9.65 8.58
N ASP A 68 -12.61 10.83 9.06
CA ASP A 68 -11.93 11.87 8.26
C ASP A 68 -12.64 12.25 6.96
N ASN A 69 -13.98 12.36 6.98
CA ASN A 69 -14.81 12.63 5.79
C ASN A 69 -14.64 11.59 4.67
N ALA A 70 -14.27 10.37 5.06
CA ALA A 70 -14.09 9.22 4.19
C ALA A 70 -14.81 8.00 4.76
N VAL A 71 -15.23 7.11 3.88
CA VAL A 71 -15.59 5.74 4.22
C VAL A 71 -14.54 4.83 3.61
N ARG A 72 -13.93 3.99 4.43
CA ARG A 72 -12.83 3.10 4.04
C ARG A 72 -13.30 1.66 4.13
N LEU A 73 -13.12 0.90 3.06
CA LEU A 73 -13.34 -0.54 3.02
C LEU A 73 -11.98 -1.23 3.04
N PHE A 74 -11.63 -1.83 4.17
CA PHE A 74 -10.44 -2.64 4.32
C PHE A 74 -10.72 -4.11 3.97
N VAL A 75 -9.73 -4.76 3.38
CA VAL A 75 -9.75 -6.18 3.01
C VAL A 75 -8.77 -6.95 3.90
N GLU A 76 -9.23 -8.06 4.47
CA GLU A 76 -8.55 -8.95 5.44
C GLU A 76 -8.18 -8.33 6.81
N SER A 77 -7.83 -7.05 6.88
CA SER A 77 -7.41 -6.39 8.13
C SER A 77 -7.67 -4.89 8.12
N THR A 78 -8.11 -4.32 9.25
CA THR A 78 -8.20 -2.85 9.45
C THR A 78 -6.86 -2.19 9.79
N ASP A 79 -5.84 -3.00 10.11
CA ASP A 79 -4.46 -2.54 10.26
C ASP A 79 -3.88 -2.31 8.85
N PRO A 80 -3.55 -1.06 8.45
CA PRO A 80 -3.13 -0.74 7.09
C PRO A 80 -1.83 -1.43 6.67
N ASP A 81 -0.97 -1.78 7.64
CA ASP A 81 0.28 -2.52 7.39
C ASP A 81 0.02 -4.02 7.16
N LYS A 82 -1.22 -4.49 7.35
CA LYS A 82 -1.63 -5.89 7.17
C LYS A 82 -2.83 -6.05 6.24
N ALA A 83 -3.42 -4.96 5.78
CA ALA A 83 -4.51 -4.99 4.84
C ALA A 83 -4.00 -5.48 3.48
N GLU A 84 -4.73 -6.42 2.89
CA GLU A 84 -4.47 -6.90 1.51
C GLU A 84 -4.98 -5.90 0.48
N GLY A 85 -5.97 -5.11 0.87
CA GLY A 85 -6.56 -4.09 0.02
C GLY A 85 -7.34 -3.05 0.82
N LEU A 86 -7.54 -1.91 0.19
CA LEU A 86 -8.22 -0.76 0.76
C LEU A 86 -8.95 -0.02 -0.34
N VAL A 87 -10.23 0.28 -0.13
CA VAL A 87 -10.96 1.27 -0.95
C VAL A 87 -11.34 2.44 -0.07
N GLU A 88 -10.82 3.62 -0.40
CA GLU A 88 -11.20 4.87 0.23
C GLU A 88 -12.21 5.59 -0.66
N LEU A 89 -13.36 5.95 -0.10
CA LEU A 89 -14.33 6.81 -0.74
C LEU A 89 -14.42 8.12 0.05
N ARG A 90 -14.06 9.22 -0.61
CA ARG A 90 -14.01 10.56 0.00
C ARG A 90 -15.01 11.51 -0.65
N GLY A 91 -15.49 12.45 0.15
CA GLY A 91 -16.29 13.57 -0.34
C GLY A 91 -17.76 13.50 0.05
N THR A 92 -18.39 14.67 -0.07
CA THR A 92 -19.78 14.93 0.32
C THR A 92 -20.55 15.45 -0.88
N GLY A 93 -21.79 14.98 -1.08
CA GLY A 93 -22.66 15.46 -2.15
C GLY A 93 -22.97 14.41 -3.22
N SER A 94 -23.13 14.88 -4.47
CA SER A 94 -23.57 14.09 -5.62
C SER A 94 -22.44 13.36 -6.34
N GLU A 95 -21.19 13.79 -6.17
CA GLU A 95 -20.00 13.13 -6.71
C GLU A 95 -19.01 12.88 -5.57
N ARG A 96 -18.34 11.72 -5.61
CA ARG A 96 -17.34 11.29 -4.63
C ARG A 96 -16.10 10.77 -5.34
N HIS A 97 -14.94 10.97 -4.75
CA HIS A 97 -13.69 10.41 -5.24
C HIS A 97 -13.45 9.07 -4.56
N PHE A 98 -13.09 8.05 -5.35
CA PHE A 98 -12.63 6.78 -4.82
C PHE A 98 -11.15 6.59 -5.17
N THR A 99 -10.43 5.91 -4.28
CA THR A 99 -9.13 5.32 -4.55
C THR A 99 -9.11 3.92 -3.99
N ALA A 100 -8.73 2.94 -4.81
CA ALA A 100 -8.54 1.56 -4.40
C ALA A 100 -7.06 1.21 -4.48
N TYR A 101 -6.55 0.56 -3.44
CA TYR A 101 -5.18 0.10 -3.29
C TYR A 101 -5.21 -1.41 -3.08
N GLN A 102 -4.28 -2.13 -3.69
CA GLN A 102 -4.13 -3.57 -3.49
C GLN A 102 -2.65 -3.92 -3.34
N ARG A 103 -2.30 -4.65 -2.28
CA ARG A 103 -0.90 -4.96 -1.93
C ARG A 103 -0.26 -5.87 -2.96
N ASP A 104 -0.90 -7.00 -3.24
CA ASP A 104 -0.42 -8.01 -4.17
C ASP A 104 -1.33 -8.11 -5.40
N ALA A 105 -1.55 -6.98 -6.08
CA ALA A 105 -2.41 -6.93 -7.26
C ALA A 105 -1.92 -7.87 -8.37
N TRP A 106 -0.63 -8.18 -8.44
CA TRP A 106 -0.11 -9.18 -9.36
C TRP A 106 -0.66 -10.60 -9.09
N TYR A 107 -0.74 -11.01 -7.82
CA TYR A 107 -1.22 -12.34 -7.44
C TYR A 107 -2.74 -12.46 -7.59
N ASP A 108 -3.46 -11.41 -7.22
CA ASP A 108 -4.92 -11.34 -7.31
C ASP A 108 -5.43 -10.84 -8.67
N HIS A 109 -4.54 -10.65 -9.65
CA HIS A 109 -4.84 -10.09 -10.98
C HIS A 109 -5.60 -8.75 -10.93
N GLY A 110 -5.32 -7.91 -9.94
CA GLY A 110 -5.91 -6.58 -9.80
C GLY A 110 -7.41 -6.61 -9.48
N ARG A 111 -7.96 -7.75 -9.03
CA ARG A 111 -9.41 -7.95 -8.86
C ARG A 111 -10.10 -6.85 -8.04
N LEU A 112 -9.46 -6.37 -6.96
CA LEU A 112 -10.03 -5.28 -6.15
C LEU A 112 -10.07 -3.97 -6.94
N LEU A 113 -9.03 -3.69 -7.73
CA LEU A 113 -8.92 -2.48 -8.55
C LEU A 113 -9.97 -2.50 -9.67
N ASP A 114 -10.14 -3.65 -10.32
CA ASP A 114 -11.15 -3.85 -11.36
C ASP A 114 -12.57 -3.71 -10.80
N ALA A 115 -12.84 -4.31 -9.64
CA ALA A 115 -14.11 -4.16 -8.94
C ALA A 115 -14.40 -2.69 -8.60
N ALA A 116 -13.41 -1.98 -8.05
CA ALA A 116 -13.54 -0.56 -7.72
C ALA A 116 -13.86 0.31 -8.96
N LEU A 117 -13.21 0.02 -10.10
CA LEU A 117 -13.46 0.73 -11.35
C LEU A 117 -14.82 0.37 -11.96
N MET A 118 -15.19 -0.90 -11.98
CA MET A 118 -16.49 -1.37 -12.50
C MET A 118 -17.63 -0.76 -11.68
N CYS A 119 -17.57 -0.88 -10.35
CA CYS A 119 -18.59 -0.37 -9.44
C CYS A 119 -18.70 1.16 -9.44
N SER A 120 -17.72 1.90 -9.97
CA SER A 120 -17.83 3.35 -10.09
C SER A 120 -18.86 3.78 -11.12
N LYS A 121 -19.13 2.92 -12.12
CA LYS A 121 -19.98 3.18 -13.29
C LYS A 121 -21.26 2.35 -13.34
N ALA A 122 -21.29 1.22 -12.61
CA ALA A 122 -22.43 0.29 -12.57
C ALA A 122 -23.69 0.92 -11.94
#